data_AF-A0A2J6QXW8-F1
#
_entry.id   AF-A0A2J6QXW8-F1
#
_cell.length_a   1.000
_cell.length_b   1.000
_cell.length_c   1.000
_cell.angle_alpha   90.00
_cell.angle_beta   90.00
_cell.angle_gamma   90.00
#
_symmetry.space_group_name_H-M   'P 1'
#
loop_
_entity.id
_entity.type
_entity.pdbx_description
1 polymer ?
#
loop_
_entity_poly.entity_id
_entity_poly.type
_entity_poly.pdbx_seq_one_letter_code
_entity_poly.pdbx_strand_id
1 'polypeptide(L)'
;MAEPAMGFEVPDQVYYLRLGINEPFRGTPSPPKVEERALAAITKLLETYPITPPPPTNRQPANPNRKAGTIELPLWQTTAKVHPDSPHWPAYQAFIQAITPVIDSASTMLRAHQEAKFLQARVFLVARNADQDDSKSLPQYSIDNCFETLKLSANMALPPAPLTTSHRSPWIFVTLCGAWVGGLFDFGDLQGVPKLQIPGAGDVLVVREGVPVGGKLLAGEKYQLELFLPDVEVDVEKEQSRDHRHARTEESRRSKKRPSNTRIREKMSPVVEVDTRDSMPCISNSFLLAYDGDDRGQKALLPEMKMWSRIYVFAFLFISRGASQSRWDSPLQELRGESPSVDVFIVVSERC
;
A
#
# COMPACT_ATOMS: atom_id res chain seq x y z
N MET A 1 3.21 -30.36 -5.12
CA MET A 1 3.60 -29.42 -6.19
C MET A 1 2.57 -28.30 -6.17
N ALA A 2 2.99 -27.04 -6.05
CA ALA A 2 2.07 -25.91 -6.11
C ALA A 2 1.56 -25.75 -7.55
N GLU A 3 0.24 -25.62 -7.75
CA GLU A 3 -0.30 -25.23 -9.05
C GLU A 3 0.28 -23.85 -9.44
N PRO A 4 0.66 -23.62 -10.71
CA PRO A 4 1.07 -22.29 -11.15
C PRO A 4 -0.06 -21.29 -10.88
N ALA A 5 0.29 -20.13 -10.34
CA ALA A 5 -0.68 -19.07 -10.09
C ALA A 5 -1.31 -18.67 -11.43
N MET A 6 -2.62 -18.94 -11.57
CA MET A 6 -3.37 -18.54 -12.75
C MET A 6 -3.72 -17.06 -12.61
N GLY A 7 -3.19 -16.23 -13.51
CA GLY A 7 -3.42 -14.79 -13.56
C GLY A 7 -3.57 -14.28 -14.99
N PHE A 8 -4.02 -13.05 -15.14
CA PHE A 8 -3.95 -12.32 -16.40
C PHE A 8 -3.70 -10.84 -16.14
N GLU A 9 -3.20 -10.15 -17.15
CA GLU A 9 -2.94 -8.73 -17.10
C GLU A 9 -3.41 -8.09 -18.41
N VAL A 10 -4.10 -6.96 -18.27
CA VAL A 10 -4.31 -5.98 -19.34
C VAL A 10 -3.45 -4.78 -18.96
N PRO A 11 -2.36 -4.48 -19.70
CA PRO A 11 -1.40 -3.45 -19.35
C PRO A 11 -2.08 -2.12 -19.01
N ASP A 12 -1.62 -1.50 -17.92
CA ASP A 12 -2.09 -0.21 -17.41
C ASP A 12 -3.59 -0.12 -17.11
N GLN A 13 -4.29 -1.25 -16.97
CA GLN A 13 -5.73 -1.29 -16.74
C GLN A 13 -6.14 -2.27 -15.65
N VAL A 14 -5.77 -3.54 -15.80
CA VAL A 14 -6.25 -4.62 -14.92
C VAL A 14 -5.16 -5.64 -14.69
N TYR A 15 -5.00 -6.05 -13.44
CA TYR A 15 -4.20 -7.21 -13.06
C TYR A 15 -5.04 -8.14 -12.20
N TYR A 16 -5.01 -9.44 -12.50
CA TYR A 16 -5.73 -10.45 -11.75
C TYR A 16 -4.79 -11.59 -11.35
N LEU A 17 -4.91 -12.02 -10.10
CA LEU A 17 -4.15 -13.13 -9.55
C LEU A 17 -5.06 -14.02 -8.70
N ARG A 18 -5.15 -15.30 -9.09
CA ARG A 18 -5.84 -16.32 -8.31
C ARG A 18 -5.12 -16.55 -6.98
N LEU A 19 -5.88 -16.55 -5.88
CA LEU A 19 -5.38 -16.64 -4.51
C LEU A 19 -4.29 -15.59 -4.18
N GLY A 20 -4.31 -14.45 -4.87
CA GLY A 20 -3.29 -13.41 -4.74
C GLY A 20 -3.19 -12.81 -3.35
N ILE A 21 -4.25 -12.92 -2.53
CA ILE A 21 -4.25 -12.40 -1.16
C ILE A 21 -3.26 -13.12 -0.25
N ASN A 22 -2.88 -14.36 -0.58
CA ASN A 22 -1.97 -15.17 0.22
C ASN A 22 -0.51 -15.02 -0.22
N GLU A 23 -0.26 -14.32 -1.33
CA GLU A 23 1.06 -14.27 -1.94
C GLU A 23 2.16 -13.67 -1.04
N PRO A 24 1.91 -12.58 -0.29
CA PRO A 24 2.89 -12.05 0.66
C PRO A 24 3.27 -13.02 1.79
N PHE A 25 2.44 -14.01 2.06
CA PHE A 25 2.66 -15.01 3.10
C PHE A 25 3.22 -16.32 2.57
N ARG A 26 3.53 -16.39 1.26
CA ARG A 26 4.13 -17.58 0.65
C ARG A 26 5.45 -17.91 1.35
N GLY A 27 5.59 -19.15 1.81
CA GLY A 27 6.78 -19.63 2.52
C GLY A 27 6.75 -19.44 4.04
N THR A 28 5.70 -18.83 4.59
CA THR A 28 5.49 -18.85 6.05
C THR A 28 5.06 -20.25 6.50
N PRO A 29 5.53 -20.75 7.67
CA PRO A 29 5.19 -22.10 8.14
C PRO A 29 3.71 -22.36 8.38
N SER A 30 2.95 -21.29 8.65
CA SER A 30 1.51 -21.32 8.88
C SER A 30 0.91 -20.04 8.28
N PRO A 31 0.67 -20.00 6.96
CA PRO A 31 0.11 -18.82 6.32
C PRO A 31 -1.22 -18.46 7.00
N PRO A 32 -1.45 -17.17 7.26
CA PRO A 32 -2.70 -16.73 7.85
C PRO A 32 -3.84 -17.15 6.92
N LYS A 33 -4.92 -17.65 7.51
CA LYS A 33 -6.17 -17.90 6.79
C LYS A 33 -6.89 -16.58 6.54
N VAL A 34 -6.35 -15.76 5.64
CA VAL A 34 -6.74 -14.36 5.46
C VAL A 34 -8.24 -14.25 5.15
N GLU A 35 -8.73 -15.10 4.26
CA GLU A 35 -10.12 -15.11 3.80
C GLU A 35 -11.09 -15.54 4.91
N GLU A 36 -10.77 -16.59 5.67
CA GLU A 36 -11.60 -17.08 6.78
C GLU A 36 -11.71 -16.01 7.88
N ARG A 37 -10.58 -15.35 8.21
CA ARG A 37 -10.54 -14.27 9.20
C ARG A 37 -11.33 -13.05 8.72
N ALA A 38 -11.14 -12.63 7.47
CA ALA A 38 -11.87 -11.53 6.86
C ALA A 38 -13.38 -11.83 6.85
N LEU A 39 -13.79 -13.04 6.46
CA LEU A 39 -15.19 -13.47 6.46
C LEU A 39 -15.81 -13.36 7.86
N ALA A 40 -15.16 -13.92 8.88
CA ALA A 40 -15.67 -13.87 10.26
C ALA A 40 -15.81 -12.41 10.75
N ALA A 41 -14.84 -11.55 10.41
CA ALA A 41 -14.86 -10.13 10.75
C ALA A 41 -15.99 -9.37 10.02
N ILE A 42 -16.20 -9.65 8.73
CA ILE A 42 -17.28 -9.07 7.94
C ILE A 42 -18.63 -9.45 8.55
N THR A 43 -18.86 -10.73 8.85
CA THR A 43 -20.12 -11.19 9.43
C THR A 43 -20.43 -10.44 10.74
N LYS A 44 -19.43 -10.34 11.64
CA LYS A 44 -19.56 -9.62 12.91
C LYS A 44 -19.78 -8.11 12.72
N LEU A 45 -19.09 -7.49 11.77
CA LEU A 45 -19.31 -6.07 11.44
C LEU A 45 -20.75 -5.85 10.99
N LEU A 46 -21.25 -6.69 10.10
CA LEU A 46 -22.58 -6.55 9.53
C LEU A 46 -23.70 -6.71 10.56
N GLU A 47 -23.48 -7.42 11.68
CA GLU A 47 -24.45 -7.52 12.78
C GLU A 47 -24.81 -6.16 13.40
N THR A 48 -23.89 -5.20 13.37
CA THR A 48 -24.04 -3.93 14.10
C THR A 48 -23.90 -2.70 13.21
N TYR A 49 -23.13 -2.76 12.13
CA TYR A 49 -22.89 -1.64 11.24
C TYR A 49 -23.98 -1.55 10.15
N PRO A 50 -24.60 -0.38 9.93
CA PRO A 50 -25.67 -0.22 8.94
C PRO A 50 -25.15 -0.40 7.52
N ILE A 51 -25.84 -1.22 6.73
CA ILE A 51 -25.56 -1.41 5.30
C ILE A 51 -26.44 -0.48 4.47
N THR A 52 -25.85 0.20 3.48
CA THR A 52 -26.62 0.97 2.49
C THR A 52 -27.31 -0.02 1.57
N PRO A 53 -28.63 0.07 1.36
CA PRO A 53 -29.36 -0.89 0.54
C PRO A 53 -28.81 -0.91 -0.91
N PRO A 54 -28.95 -2.05 -1.61
CA PRO A 54 -28.48 -2.19 -2.97
C PRO A 54 -29.22 -1.20 -3.90
N PRO A 55 -28.55 -0.66 -4.93
CA PRO A 55 -29.21 0.19 -5.91
C PRO A 55 -30.23 -0.63 -6.73
N PRO A 56 -31.22 0.03 -7.38
CA PRO A 56 -32.23 -0.65 -8.20
C PRO A 56 -31.66 -1.45 -9.38
N THR A 57 -30.42 -1.15 -9.79
CA THR A 57 -29.71 -1.86 -10.86
C THR A 57 -29.11 -3.20 -10.41
N ASN A 58 -29.14 -3.51 -9.11
CA ASN A 58 -28.70 -4.80 -8.60
C ASN A 58 -29.60 -5.92 -9.13
N ARG A 59 -28.97 -6.90 -9.79
CA ARG A 59 -29.67 -8.04 -10.40
C ARG A 59 -29.87 -9.20 -9.43
N GLN A 60 -29.22 -9.16 -8.26
CA GLN A 60 -29.30 -10.24 -7.29
C GLN A 60 -30.74 -10.39 -6.77
N PRO A 61 -31.35 -11.58 -6.81
CA PRO A 61 -32.69 -11.79 -6.27
C PRO A 61 -32.73 -11.44 -4.79
N ALA A 62 -33.79 -10.76 -4.38
CA ALA A 62 -34.02 -10.43 -2.98
C ALA A 62 -34.16 -11.73 -2.17
N ASN A 63 -33.32 -11.88 -1.14
CA ASN A 63 -33.41 -12.97 -0.18
C ASN A 63 -33.50 -12.34 1.21
N PRO A 64 -34.62 -12.50 1.95
CA PRO A 64 -34.80 -11.86 3.25
C PRO A 64 -33.78 -12.34 4.30
N ASN A 65 -33.18 -13.52 4.10
CA ASN A 65 -32.20 -14.09 5.01
C ASN A 65 -30.76 -13.65 4.72
N ARG A 66 -30.53 -12.81 3.69
CA ARG A 66 -29.18 -12.37 3.31
C ARG A 66 -29.10 -10.86 3.23
N LYS A 67 -28.05 -10.31 3.85
CA LYS A 67 -27.72 -8.89 3.73
C LYS A 67 -27.19 -8.62 2.32
N ALA A 68 -27.72 -7.58 1.70
CA ALA A 68 -27.26 -7.07 0.42
C ALA A 68 -27.07 -5.56 0.51
N GLY A 69 -26.05 -5.04 -0.17
CA GLY A 69 -25.75 -3.61 -0.17
C GLY A 69 -24.27 -3.29 0.01
N THR A 70 -23.98 -2.06 0.41
CA THR A 70 -22.60 -1.57 0.54
C THR A 70 -22.35 -0.79 1.82
N ILE A 71 -21.12 -0.83 2.31
CA ILE A 71 -20.60 0.00 3.40
C ILE A 71 -19.29 0.62 2.91
N GLU A 72 -19.13 1.93 3.10
CA GLU A 72 -17.85 2.60 2.90
C GLU A 72 -17.27 2.95 4.27
N LEU A 73 -16.02 2.58 4.49
CA LEU A 73 -15.30 2.68 5.75
C LEU A 73 -14.02 3.50 5.52
N PRO A 74 -13.79 4.56 6.32
CA PRO A 74 -12.50 5.25 6.28
C PRO A 74 -11.41 4.33 6.84
N LEU A 75 -10.19 4.47 6.34
CA LEU A 75 -9.02 3.75 6.88
C LEU A 75 -8.03 4.66 7.63
N TRP A 76 -8.19 5.98 7.51
CA TRP A 76 -7.26 6.95 8.11
C TRP A 76 -7.93 8.05 8.94
N GLN A 77 -9.11 8.52 8.53
CA GLN A 77 -9.80 9.62 9.19
C GLN A 77 -11.05 9.17 9.94
N THR A 78 -11.23 9.67 11.17
CA THR A 78 -12.50 9.50 11.88
C THR A 78 -13.63 10.18 11.12
N THR A 79 -14.82 9.59 11.14
CA THR A 79 -16.05 10.19 10.60
C THR A 79 -17.13 10.21 11.69
N ALA A 80 -18.25 10.90 11.47
CA ALA A 80 -19.35 10.90 12.43
C ALA A 80 -19.87 9.47 12.77
N LYS A 81 -19.75 8.52 11.83
CA LYS A 81 -20.14 7.11 12.05
C LYS A 81 -19.02 6.25 12.63
N VAL A 82 -17.77 6.68 12.46
CA VAL A 82 -16.55 5.95 12.79
C VAL A 82 -15.66 6.86 13.63
N HIS A 83 -16.00 6.94 14.92
CA HIS A 83 -15.35 7.74 15.96
C HIS A 83 -15.49 7.00 17.29
N PRO A 84 -14.58 7.15 18.28
CA PRO A 84 -14.66 6.46 19.58
C PRO A 84 -16.03 6.49 20.29
N ASP A 85 -16.77 7.59 20.14
CA ASP A 85 -18.11 7.76 20.74
C ASP A 85 -19.25 7.12 19.94
N SER A 86 -18.98 6.60 18.73
CA SER A 86 -19.98 5.94 17.90
C SER A 86 -20.31 4.54 18.45
N PRO A 87 -21.59 4.12 18.46
CA PRO A 87 -21.95 2.75 18.84
C PRO A 87 -21.36 1.69 17.90
N HIS A 88 -20.94 2.09 16.69
CA HIS A 88 -20.33 1.18 15.70
C HIS A 88 -18.81 1.04 15.87
N TRP A 89 -18.19 1.86 16.72
CA TRP A 89 -16.74 1.92 16.86
C TRP A 89 -16.08 0.59 17.25
N PRO A 90 -16.56 -0.17 18.25
CA PRO A 90 -15.92 -1.43 18.63
C PRO A 90 -15.96 -2.47 17.50
N ALA A 91 -17.07 -2.54 16.76
CA ALA A 91 -17.21 -3.44 15.63
C ALA A 91 -16.29 -3.05 14.47
N TYR A 92 -16.19 -1.75 14.18
CA TYR A 92 -15.27 -1.22 13.20
C TYR A 92 -13.80 -1.53 13.56
N GLN A 93 -13.36 -1.26 14.79
CA GLN A 93 -11.98 -1.53 15.22
C GLN A 93 -11.63 -3.01 15.10
N ALA A 94 -12.51 -3.89 15.60
CA ALA A 94 -12.32 -5.33 15.49
C ALA A 94 -12.26 -5.80 14.03
N PHE A 95 -13.08 -5.19 13.16
CA PHE A 95 -13.05 -5.47 11.73
C PHE A 95 -11.72 -5.05 11.10
N ILE A 96 -11.29 -3.79 11.25
CA ILE A 96 -10.04 -3.29 10.66
C ILE A 96 -8.83 -4.11 11.12
N GLN A 97 -8.74 -4.40 12.42
CA GLN A 97 -7.66 -5.22 12.96
C GLN A 97 -7.65 -6.63 12.34
N ALA A 98 -8.81 -7.23 12.11
CA ALA A 98 -8.92 -8.56 11.53
C ALA A 98 -8.59 -8.59 10.02
N ILE A 99 -8.89 -7.51 9.30
CA ILE A 99 -8.58 -7.37 7.87
C ILE A 99 -7.21 -6.74 7.60
N THR A 100 -6.41 -6.41 8.62
CA THR A 100 -5.03 -5.94 8.45
C THR A 100 -4.22 -6.80 7.47
N PRO A 101 -4.25 -8.16 7.52
CA PRO A 101 -3.53 -8.98 6.54
C PRO A 101 -4.02 -8.80 5.09
N VAL A 102 -5.30 -8.45 4.90
CA VAL A 102 -5.87 -8.09 3.57
C VAL A 102 -5.26 -6.78 3.11
N ILE A 103 -5.22 -5.77 3.98
CA ILE A 103 -4.65 -4.44 3.69
C ILE A 103 -3.16 -4.55 3.36
N ASP A 104 -2.41 -5.30 4.17
CA ASP A 104 -0.98 -5.53 3.96
C ASP A 104 -0.74 -6.20 2.60
N SER A 105 -1.54 -7.22 2.28
CA SER A 105 -1.44 -7.91 0.99
C SER A 105 -1.77 -7.00 -0.17
N ALA A 106 -2.79 -6.16 -0.01
CA ALA A 106 -3.15 -5.17 -1.00
C ALA A 106 -2.01 -4.16 -1.23
N SER A 107 -1.38 -3.68 -0.16
CA SER A 107 -0.23 -2.78 -0.24
C SER A 107 0.97 -3.42 -0.91
N THR A 108 1.29 -4.69 -0.59
CA THR A 108 2.37 -5.44 -1.24
C THR A 108 2.12 -5.62 -2.73
N MET A 109 0.92 -6.05 -3.11
CA MET A 109 0.55 -6.24 -4.52
C MET A 109 0.60 -4.92 -5.29
N LEU A 110 0.07 -3.85 -4.71
CA LEU A 110 0.13 -2.54 -5.33
C LEU A 110 1.58 -2.04 -5.47
N ARG A 111 2.44 -2.26 -4.47
CA ARG A 111 3.86 -1.92 -4.55
C ARG A 111 4.55 -2.68 -5.69
N ALA A 112 4.24 -3.96 -5.87
CA ALA A 112 4.83 -4.79 -6.90
C ALA A 112 4.40 -4.39 -8.33
N HIS A 113 3.15 -3.98 -8.51
CA HIS A 113 2.59 -3.69 -9.84
C HIS A 113 2.50 -2.20 -10.18
N GLN A 114 2.46 -1.32 -9.18
CA GLN A 114 2.21 0.11 -9.30
C GLN A 114 3.05 0.91 -8.28
N GLU A 115 4.36 0.62 -8.21
CA GLU A 115 5.28 1.17 -7.21
C GLU A 115 5.19 2.70 -7.06
N ALA A 116 5.20 3.44 -8.17
CA ALA A 116 5.13 4.90 -8.15
C ALA A 116 3.85 5.41 -7.48
N LYS A 117 2.70 4.74 -7.70
CA LYS A 117 1.42 5.10 -7.09
C LYS A 117 1.34 4.70 -5.62
N PHE A 118 1.91 3.55 -5.28
CA PHE A 118 2.09 3.15 -3.89
C PHE A 118 2.91 4.21 -3.11
N LEU A 119 4.07 4.62 -3.63
CA LEU A 119 4.93 5.62 -2.99
C LEU A 119 4.24 6.98 -2.85
N GLN A 120 3.53 7.44 -3.90
CA GLN A 120 2.76 8.69 -3.85
C GLN A 120 1.69 8.66 -2.75
N ALA A 121 0.91 7.57 -2.68
CA ALA A 121 -0.11 7.38 -1.66
C ALA A 121 0.50 7.37 -0.24
N ARG A 122 1.63 6.69 -0.06
CA ARG A 122 2.36 6.66 1.22
C ARG A 122 2.81 8.05 1.67
N VAL A 123 3.46 8.80 0.80
CA VAL A 123 3.92 10.17 1.11
C VAL A 123 2.75 11.06 1.49
N PHE A 124 1.66 11.01 0.71
CA PHE A 124 0.45 11.77 0.97
C PHE A 124 -0.14 11.45 2.35
N LEU A 125 -0.28 10.16 2.68
CA LEU A 125 -0.88 9.74 3.94
C LEU A 125 0.02 10.08 5.14
N VAL A 126 1.35 9.92 5.02
CA VAL A 126 2.30 10.33 6.08
C VAL A 126 2.22 11.83 6.34
N ALA A 127 2.23 12.65 5.29
CA ALA A 127 2.10 14.11 5.41
C ALA A 127 0.77 14.49 6.08
N ARG A 128 -0.34 13.87 5.65
CA ARG A 128 -1.67 14.13 6.20
C ARG A 128 -1.78 13.74 7.67
N ASN A 129 -1.15 12.65 8.11
CA ASN A 129 -1.14 12.26 9.51
C ASN A 129 -0.31 13.22 10.37
N ALA A 130 0.80 13.73 9.85
CA ALA A 130 1.63 14.71 10.57
C ALA A 130 0.88 16.02 10.85
N ASP A 131 -0.07 16.38 9.96
CA ASP A 131 -0.89 17.59 10.08
C ASP A 131 -2.19 17.37 10.88
N GLN A 132 -2.52 16.13 11.26
CA GLN A 132 -3.76 15.82 11.97
C GLN A 132 -3.59 15.90 13.49
N ASP A 133 -4.62 16.46 14.14
CA ASP A 133 -4.85 16.32 15.57
C ASP A 133 -5.01 14.84 15.92
N ASP A 134 -4.25 14.34 16.90
CA ASP A 134 -4.27 12.94 17.36
C ASP A 134 -5.70 12.44 17.59
N SER A 135 -6.60 13.31 18.06
CA SER A 135 -8.02 13.00 18.31
C SER A 135 -8.83 12.65 17.05
N LYS A 136 -8.36 13.02 15.86
CA LYS A 136 -9.04 12.79 14.56
C LYS A 136 -8.39 11.69 13.73
N SER A 137 -7.26 11.17 14.19
CA SER A 137 -6.56 10.05 13.56
C SER A 137 -7.21 8.73 13.92
N LEU A 138 -7.33 7.82 12.94
CA LEU A 138 -7.66 6.43 13.24
C LEU A 138 -6.39 5.70 13.72
N PRO A 139 -6.53 4.69 14.60
CA PRO A 139 -5.39 3.86 14.96
C PRO A 139 -4.77 3.24 13.70
N GLN A 140 -3.46 3.38 13.54
CA GLN A 140 -2.76 2.76 12.42
C GLN A 140 -2.55 1.28 12.72
N TYR A 141 -3.34 0.43 12.07
CA TYR A 141 -3.26 -1.02 12.22
C TYR A 141 -2.25 -1.68 11.27
N SER A 142 -1.74 -0.93 10.29
CA SER A 142 -0.71 -1.38 9.35
C SER A 142 0.23 -0.23 9.01
N ILE A 143 1.52 -0.45 9.25
CA ILE A 143 2.57 0.52 8.90
C ILE A 143 2.69 0.65 7.39
N ASP A 144 2.27 -0.35 6.62
CA ASP A 144 2.37 -0.39 5.15
C ASP A 144 1.07 0.05 4.44
N ASN A 145 0.01 0.42 5.17
CA ASN A 145 -1.23 0.87 4.56
C ASN A 145 -0.97 2.05 3.60
N CYS A 146 -1.61 2.00 2.42
CA CYS A 146 -1.59 3.07 1.42
C CYS A 146 -3.00 3.47 0.93
N PHE A 147 -4.07 2.91 1.50
CA PHE A 147 -5.44 3.08 1.01
C PHE A 147 -6.26 4.01 1.90
N GLU A 148 -6.88 5.06 1.36
CA GLU A 148 -7.66 6.03 2.14
C GLU A 148 -9.02 5.48 2.61
N THR A 149 -9.70 4.71 1.76
CA THR A 149 -11.02 4.11 2.06
C THR A 149 -11.10 2.63 1.69
N LEU A 150 -11.98 1.91 2.37
CA LEU A 150 -12.41 0.56 2.03
C LEU A 150 -13.91 0.54 1.82
N LYS A 151 -14.37 -0.06 0.72
CA LYS A 151 -15.78 -0.34 0.47
C LYS A 151 -16.02 -1.84 0.53
N LEU A 152 -16.97 -2.23 1.38
CA LEU A 152 -17.47 -3.59 1.50
C LEU A 152 -18.80 -3.68 0.75
N SER A 153 -18.86 -4.58 -0.24
CA SER A 153 -20.06 -4.89 -1.01
C SER A 153 -20.53 -6.31 -0.66
N ALA A 154 -21.78 -6.47 -0.21
CA ALA A 154 -22.36 -7.77 0.18
C ALA A 154 -23.42 -8.22 -0.83
N ASN A 155 -23.27 -9.44 -1.36
CA ASN A 155 -24.24 -10.11 -2.24
C ASN A 155 -24.76 -9.24 -3.40
N MET A 156 -23.83 -8.56 -4.07
CA MET A 156 -24.13 -7.64 -5.18
C MET A 156 -23.85 -8.30 -6.54
N ALA A 157 -24.79 -8.12 -7.48
CA ALA A 157 -24.66 -8.47 -8.89
C ALA A 157 -25.01 -7.23 -9.74
N LEU A 158 -24.02 -6.34 -9.92
CA LEU A 158 -24.19 -5.06 -10.60
C LEU A 158 -23.77 -5.17 -12.07
N PRO A 159 -24.40 -4.39 -12.98
CA PRO A 159 -23.86 -4.21 -14.33
C PRO A 159 -22.43 -3.62 -14.28
N PRO A 160 -21.58 -3.89 -15.28
CA PRO A 160 -20.25 -3.29 -15.35
C PRO A 160 -20.30 -1.78 -15.27
N ALA A 161 -19.60 -1.22 -14.29
CA ALA A 161 -19.46 0.22 -14.09
C ALA A 161 -18.11 0.52 -13.39
N PRO A 162 -17.55 1.72 -13.55
CA PRO A 162 -16.37 2.10 -12.79
C PRO A 162 -16.62 1.98 -11.29
N LEU A 163 -15.62 1.46 -10.55
CA LEU A 163 -15.67 1.40 -9.10
C LEU A 163 -15.56 2.82 -8.53
N THR A 164 -16.42 3.14 -7.56
CA THR A 164 -16.52 4.48 -6.97
C THR A 164 -16.51 4.43 -5.44
N THR A 165 -15.94 5.49 -4.86
CA THR A 165 -15.86 5.79 -3.41
C THR A 165 -16.10 7.30 -3.22
N SER A 166 -16.03 7.82 -1.99
CA SER A 166 -16.23 9.25 -1.68
C SER A 166 -15.17 10.21 -2.23
N HIS A 167 -14.05 9.68 -2.72
CA HIS A 167 -12.98 10.43 -3.37
C HIS A 167 -12.60 9.78 -4.70
N ARG A 168 -11.82 10.50 -5.51
CA ARG A 168 -11.17 9.91 -6.68
C ARG A 168 -10.13 8.88 -6.22
N SER A 169 -9.91 7.83 -6.99
CA SER A 169 -8.89 6.82 -6.68
C SER A 169 -8.26 6.29 -7.97
N PRO A 170 -6.97 6.53 -8.23
CA PRO A 170 -6.34 6.15 -9.50
C PRO A 170 -6.27 4.63 -9.70
N TRP A 171 -6.18 3.88 -8.60
CA TRP A 171 -6.17 2.41 -8.59
C TRP A 171 -7.03 1.89 -7.44
N ILE A 172 -7.70 0.78 -7.67
CA ILE A 172 -8.52 0.07 -6.70
C ILE A 172 -8.00 -1.36 -6.58
N PHE A 173 -7.79 -1.82 -5.36
CA PHE A 173 -7.56 -3.22 -5.08
C PHE A 173 -8.88 -3.88 -4.71
N VAL A 174 -9.19 -5.04 -5.30
CA VAL A 174 -10.42 -5.77 -5.07
C VAL A 174 -10.08 -7.21 -4.67
N THR A 175 -10.72 -7.70 -3.62
CA THR A 175 -10.68 -9.12 -3.24
C THR A 175 -12.05 -9.61 -2.80
N LEU A 176 -12.23 -10.93 -2.80
CA LEU A 176 -13.49 -11.59 -2.49
C LEU A 176 -13.36 -12.51 -1.27
N CYS A 177 -14.42 -12.58 -0.48
CA CYS A 177 -14.56 -13.47 0.67
C CYS A 177 -15.95 -14.13 0.69
N GLY A 178 -16.07 -15.28 1.36
CA GLY A 178 -17.33 -16.00 1.53
C GLY A 178 -17.38 -17.35 0.79
N ALA A 179 -18.59 -17.87 0.63
CA ALA A 179 -18.87 -19.15 -0.01
C ALA A 179 -20.02 -18.99 -1.01
N TRP A 180 -19.70 -19.04 -2.30
CA TRP A 180 -20.67 -18.85 -3.39
C TRP A 180 -20.36 -19.68 -4.62
N VAL A 181 -21.35 -19.75 -5.51
CA VAL A 181 -21.25 -20.32 -6.86
C VAL A 181 -21.71 -19.26 -7.86
N GLY A 182 -21.02 -19.18 -9.00
CA GLY A 182 -21.27 -18.16 -10.03
C GLY A 182 -20.60 -16.84 -9.69
N GLY A 183 -21.28 -15.71 -9.94
CA GLY A 183 -20.78 -14.40 -9.51
C GLY A 183 -19.55 -13.89 -10.25
N LEU A 184 -19.33 -14.31 -11.50
CA LEU A 184 -18.18 -13.93 -12.31
C LEU A 184 -18.01 -12.41 -12.37
N PHE A 185 -16.75 -11.95 -12.38
CA PHE A 185 -16.47 -10.58 -12.76
C PHE A 185 -16.94 -10.33 -14.20
N ASP A 186 -17.50 -9.15 -14.42
CA ASP A 186 -17.96 -8.69 -15.72
C ASP A 186 -17.27 -7.37 -16.04
N PHE A 187 -16.34 -7.39 -17.01
CA PHE A 187 -15.58 -6.21 -17.41
C PHE A 187 -16.21 -5.46 -18.59
N GLY A 188 -17.47 -5.77 -18.93
CA GLY A 188 -18.14 -5.21 -20.09
C GLY A 188 -17.40 -5.55 -21.39
N ASP A 189 -17.09 -4.52 -22.18
CA ASP A 189 -16.43 -4.64 -23.49
C ASP A 189 -14.89 -4.56 -23.42
N LEU A 190 -14.29 -4.67 -22.22
CA LEU A 190 -12.83 -4.59 -22.07
C LEU A 190 -12.13 -5.72 -22.84
N GLN A 191 -11.32 -5.35 -23.83
CA GLN A 191 -10.55 -6.30 -24.64
C GLN A 191 -9.36 -6.87 -23.84
N GLY A 192 -8.94 -8.09 -24.18
CA GLY A 192 -7.81 -8.77 -23.54
C GLY A 192 -8.14 -9.51 -22.26
N VAL A 193 -9.36 -9.38 -21.73
CA VAL A 193 -9.83 -10.16 -20.58
C VAL A 193 -10.31 -11.55 -21.02
N PRO A 194 -9.82 -12.64 -20.39
CA PRO A 194 -10.34 -13.98 -20.65
C PRO A 194 -11.84 -14.06 -20.32
N LYS A 195 -12.65 -14.62 -21.23
CA LYS A 195 -14.13 -14.71 -21.07
C LYS A 195 -14.60 -15.56 -19.88
N LEU A 196 -13.71 -16.32 -19.25
CA LEU A 196 -14.07 -17.36 -18.30
C LEU A 196 -13.20 -17.26 -17.06
N GLN A 197 -13.69 -16.57 -16.04
CA GLN A 197 -13.10 -16.61 -14.71
C GLN A 197 -14.19 -16.68 -13.66
N ILE A 198 -14.17 -17.78 -12.90
CA ILE A 198 -14.89 -17.91 -11.64
C ILE A 198 -13.95 -17.32 -10.59
N PRO A 199 -14.13 -16.06 -10.17
CA PRO A 199 -13.32 -15.55 -9.09
C PRO A 199 -13.71 -16.34 -7.84
N GLY A 200 -12.71 -16.87 -7.15
CA GLY A 200 -12.80 -17.54 -5.87
C GLY A 200 -12.55 -16.58 -4.70
N ALA A 201 -12.77 -17.09 -3.49
CA ALA A 201 -12.33 -16.39 -2.28
C ALA A 201 -10.79 -16.27 -2.29
N GLY A 202 -10.29 -15.09 -1.94
CA GLY A 202 -8.86 -14.79 -1.90
C GLY A 202 -8.23 -14.41 -3.24
N ASP A 203 -9.00 -14.45 -4.32
CA ASP A 203 -8.56 -13.88 -5.60
C ASP A 203 -8.42 -12.36 -5.47
N VAL A 204 -7.47 -11.83 -6.23
CA VAL A 204 -7.12 -10.42 -6.23
C VAL A 204 -7.30 -9.85 -7.62
N LEU A 205 -7.87 -8.67 -7.66
CA LEU A 205 -8.03 -7.86 -8.87
C LEU A 205 -7.57 -6.44 -8.56
N VAL A 206 -6.56 -5.95 -9.27
CA VAL A 206 -6.09 -4.56 -9.20
C VAL A 206 -6.56 -3.84 -10.46
N VAL A 207 -7.31 -2.76 -10.30
CA VAL A 207 -8.07 -2.12 -11.37
C VAL A 207 -7.78 -0.63 -11.40
N ARG A 208 -7.52 -0.10 -12.59
CA ARG A 208 -7.38 1.35 -12.79
C ARG A 208 -8.72 2.04 -12.73
N GLU A 209 -8.73 3.28 -12.25
CA GLU A 209 -9.87 4.18 -12.35
C GLU A 209 -10.52 4.16 -13.75
N GLY A 210 -11.85 4.12 -13.79
CA GLY A 210 -12.62 4.18 -15.04
C GLY A 210 -12.82 2.83 -15.74
N VAL A 211 -12.06 1.79 -15.37
CA VAL A 211 -12.30 0.44 -15.89
C VAL A 211 -13.61 -0.10 -15.31
N PRO A 212 -14.57 -0.51 -16.16
CA PRO A 212 -15.84 -1.03 -15.68
C PRO A 212 -15.67 -2.42 -15.05
N VAL A 213 -16.20 -2.60 -13.84
CA VAL A 213 -16.23 -3.88 -13.13
C VAL A 213 -17.64 -4.12 -12.61
N GLY A 214 -18.22 -5.23 -13.01
CA GLY A 214 -19.53 -5.70 -12.60
C GLY A 214 -19.46 -7.12 -12.04
N GLY A 215 -20.63 -7.63 -11.66
CA GLY A 215 -20.77 -8.98 -11.16
C GLY A 215 -22.00 -9.66 -11.74
N LYS A 216 -21.84 -10.90 -12.21
CA LYS A 216 -22.97 -11.75 -12.60
C LYS A 216 -23.74 -12.25 -11.38
N LEU A 217 -24.91 -12.83 -11.64
CA LEU A 217 -25.72 -13.48 -10.60
C LEU A 217 -24.91 -14.57 -9.89
N LEU A 218 -25.15 -14.70 -8.59
CA LEU A 218 -24.50 -15.70 -7.75
C LEU A 218 -25.51 -16.40 -6.85
N ALA A 219 -25.14 -17.59 -6.38
CA ALA A 219 -25.83 -18.30 -5.32
C ALA A 219 -24.85 -18.52 -4.17
N GLY A 220 -25.16 -17.97 -3.00
CA GLY A 220 -24.32 -18.10 -1.80
C GLY A 220 -24.13 -16.75 -1.11
N GLU A 221 -23.08 -16.68 -0.30
CA GLU A 221 -22.65 -15.47 0.38
C GLU A 221 -21.33 -15.01 -0.21
N LYS A 222 -21.37 -13.86 -0.89
CA LYS A 222 -20.19 -13.22 -1.47
C LYS A 222 -20.03 -11.84 -0.86
N TYR A 223 -18.84 -11.58 -0.37
CA TYR A 223 -18.39 -10.25 0.05
C TYR A 223 -17.25 -9.81 -0.85
N GLN A 224 -17.29 -8.56 -1.27
CA GLN A 224 -16.24 -7.94 -2.06
C GLN A 224 -15.68 -6.77 -1.26
N LEU A 225 -14.36 -6.78 -1.06
CA LEU A 225 -13.61 -5.71 -0.42
C LEU A 225 -12.89 -4.93 -1.51
N GLU A 226 -13.18 -3.64 -1.61
CA GLU A 226 -12.57 -2.69 -2.53
C GLU A 226 -11.75 -1.68 -1.71
N LEU A 227 -10.43 -1.65 -1.86
CA LEU A 227 -9.54 -0.69 -1.20
C LEU A 227 -9.09 0.37 -2.21
N PHE A 228 -9.30 1.63 -1.86
CA PHE A 228 -9.08 2.77 -2.73
C PHE A 228 -7.90 3.59 -2.27
N LEU A 229 -7.04 3.96 -3.21
CA LEU A 229 -5.95 4.90 -2.95
C LEU A 229 -6.48 6.31 -2.71
N PRO A 230 -5.75 7.13 -1.94
CA PRO A 230 -6.02 8.55 -1.88
C PRO A 230 -5.91 9.20 -3.26
N ASP A 231 -6.63 10.31 -3.43
CA ASP A 231 -6.54 11.15 -4.62
C ASP A 231 -5.22 11.94 -4.60
N VAL A 232 -4.15 11.30 -5.07
CA VAL A 232 -2.84 11.93 -5.18
C VAL A 232 -2.61 12.39 -6.60
N GLU A 233 -3.22 13.52 -6.96
CA GLU A 233 -2.72 14.36 -8.04
C GLU A 233 -1.48 15.09 -7.54
N VAL A 234 -0.37 14.36 -7.34
CA VAL A 234 0.92 15.06 -7.31
C VAL A 234 1.11 15.58 -8.72
N ASP A 235 1.10 16.90 -8.87
CA ASP A 235 1.67 17.57 -10.02
C ASP A 235 3.19 17.26 -10.06
N VAL A 236 3.57 16.02 -10.40
CA VAL A 236 4.98 15.63 -10.53
C VAL A 236 5.66 16.54 -11.55
N GLU A 237 4.90 17.02 -12.54
CA GLU A 237 5.36 18.04 -13.47
C GLU A 237 5.65 19.39 -12.79
N LYS A 238 4.88 19.83 -11.78
CA LYS A 238 5.17 21.08 -11.05
C LYS A 238 6.33 20.90 -10.07
N GLU A 239 6.49 19.74 -9.43
CA GLU A 239 7.62 19.47 -8.54
C GLU A 239 8.93 19.37 -9.35
N GLN A 240 8.95 18.62 -10.47
CA GLN A 240 10.11 18.57 -11.37
C GLN A 240 10.42 19.93 -12.01
N SER A 241 9.39 20.74 -12.29
CA SER A 241 9.56 22.12 -12.77
C SER A 241 10.12 23.06 -11.68
N ARG A 242 9.77 22.85 -10.41
CA ARG A 242 10.35 23.59 -9.27
C ARG A 242 11.82 23.25 -9.10
N ASP A 243 12.18 21.98 -9.17
CA ASP A 243 13.59 21.55 -9.08
C ASP A 243 14.42 22.06 -10.25
N HIS A 244 13.89 22.03 -11.48
CA HIS A 244 14.56 22.63 -12.64
C HIS A 244 14.70 24.16 -12.53
N ARG A 245 13.71 24.88 -11.97
CA ARG A 245 13.83 26.32 -11.70
C ARG A 245 14.85 26.63 -10.62
N HIS A 246 14.92 25.83 -9.56
CA HIS A 246 15.91 26.00 -8.50
C HIS A 246 17.33 25.73 -9.02
N ALA A 247 17.55 24.67 -9.80
CA ALA A 247 18.83 24.37 -10.44
C ALA A 247 19.30 25.51 -11.38
N ARG A 248 18.42 26.04 -12.24
CA ARG A 248 18.73 27.19 -13.10
C ARG A 248 19.06 28.46 -12.32
N THR A 249 18.40 28.68 -11.18
CA THR A 249 18.62 29.85 -10.33
C THR A 249 19.98 29.75 -9.60
N GLU A 250 20.36 28.56 -9.16
CA GLU A 250 21.69 28.32 -8.56
C GLU A 250 22.82 28.42 -9.59
N GLU A 251 22.63 27.92 -10.81
CA GLU A 251 23.61 28.03 -11.89
C GLU A 251 23.82 29.49 -12.32
N SER A 252 22.75 30.29 -12.39
CA SER A 252 22.81 31.74 -12.62
C SER A 252 23.53 32.51 -11.51
N ARG A 253 23.44 32.03 -10.25
CA ARG A 253 24.17 32.61 -9.11
C ARG A 253 25.64 32.20 -9.09
N ARG A 254 25.98 30.96 -9.50
CA ARG A 254 27.37 30.49 -9.59
C ARG A 254 28.14 31.14 -10.74
N SER A 255 27.49 31.39 -11.89
CA SER A 255 28.14 32.07 -13.03
C SER A 255 28.50 33.54 -12.75
N LYS A 256 27.75 34.23 -11.88
CA LYS A 256 28.04 35.60 -11.44
C LYS A 256 29.16 35.73 -10.38
N LYS A 257 29.65 34.62 -9.83
CA LYS A 257 30.71 34.60 -8.80
C LYS A 257 32.06 34.10 -9.30
N ARG A 258 32.29 34.02 -10.62
CA ARG A 258 33.66 33.84 -11.13
C ARG A 258 34.43 35.17 -11.05
N PRO A 259 35.49 35.27 -10.23
CA PRO A 259 36.42 36.39 -10.35
C PRO A 259 37.02 36.36 -11.76
N SER A 260 37.02 37.52 -12.40
CA SER A 260 37.64 37.77 -13.70
C SER A 260 39.15 37.52 -13.59
N ASN A 261 39.58 36.29 -13.90
CA ASN A 261 40.99 36.01 -14.12
C ASN A 261 41.42 36.63 -15.44
N THR A 262 42.29 37.61 -15.31
CA THR A 262 43.03 38.30 -16.35
C THR A 262 43.74 37.28 -17.24
N ARG A 263 43.55 37.41 -18.56
CA ARG A 263 44.22 36.64 -19.61
C ARG A 263 45.75 36.74 -19.47
N ILE A 264 46.41 35.60 -19.29
CA ILE A 264 47.77 35.37 -19.82
C ILE A 264 47.60 34.44 -21.03
N ARG A 265 48.04 34.92 -22.19
CA ARG A 265 48.06 34.20 -23.46
C ARG A 265 49.28 33.28 -23.46
N GLU A 266 49.06 31.97 -23.58
CA GLU A 266 50.05 31.09 -24.21
C GLU A 266 49.37 30.23 -25.28
N LYS A 267 50.04 30.20 -26.44
CA LYS A 267 49.68 29.45 -27.63
C LYS A 267 50.12 27.99 -27.42
N MET A 268 49.27 27.03 -27.74
CA MET A 268 49.69 25.75 -28.31
C MET A 268 48.52 25.06 -29.01
N SER A 269 48.83 24.47 -30.17
CA SER A 269 47.90 23.86 -31.13
C SER A 269 47.62 22.38 -30.79
N PRO A 270 46.88 21.59 -31.62
CA PRO A 270 45.81 20.73 -31.16
C PRO A 270 46.22 19.26 -31.00
N VAL A 271 45.47 18.51 -30.18
CA VAL A 271 45.42 17.04 -30.25
C VAL A 271 43.95 16.63 -30.28
N VAL A 272 43.63 15.86 -31.30
CA VAL A 272 42.39 15.12 -31.51
C VAL A 272 42.44 13.90 -30.59
N GLU A 273 41.37 13.64 -29.84
CA GLU A 273 40.99 12.27 -29.52
C GLU A 273 39.47 12.20 -29.37
N VAL A 274 38.89 11.39 -30.27
CA VAL A 274 37.52 10.90 -30.21
C VAL A 274 37.56 9.69 -29.30
N ASP A 275 36.79 9.70 -28.21
CA ASP A 275 36.41 8.45 -27.54
C ASP A 275 34.90 8.41 -27.36
N THR A 276 34.34 7.37 -27.95
CA THR A 276 32.92 7.00 -27.95
C THR A 276 32.83 5.75 -27.10
N ARG A 277 32.31 5.88 -25.88
CA ARG A 277 31.91 4.73 -25.06
C ARG A 277 30.53 4.98 -24.47
N ASP A 278 29.58 4.35 -25.14
CA ASP A 278 28.41 3.64 -24.65
C ASP A 278 28.03 3.85 -23.17
N SER A 279 26.82 4.35 -23.03
CA SER A 279 26.00 4.35 -21.83
C SER A 279 25.59 2.91 -21.49
N MET A 280 26.04 2.39 -20.35
CA MET A 280 25.39 1.26 -19.69
C MET A 280 24.33 1.79 -18.70
N PRO A 281 23.18 1.11 -18.54
CA PRO A 281 22.19 1.49 -17.55
C PRO A 281 22.69 1.14 -16.13
N CYS A 282 22.65 2.11 -15.23
CA CYS A 282 22.94 1.93 -13.81
C CYS A 282 21.86 1.07 -13.15
N ILE A 283 22.26 -0.03 -12.52
CA ILE A 283 21.41 -0.83 -11.64
C ILE A 283 21.48 -0.20 -10.24
N SER A 284 20.35 0.27 -9.72
CA SER A 284 20.22 0.65 -8.31
C SER A 284 20.19 -0.62 -7.45
N ASN A 285 21.17 -0.79 -6.59
CA ASN A 285 21.16 -1.85 -5.58
C ASN A 285 20.84 -1.23 -4.22
N SER A 286 19.66 -1.56 -3.68
CA SER A 286 19.32 -1.28 -2.28
C SER A 286 19.67 -2.50 -1.44
N PHE A 287 20.47 -2.32 -0.40
CA PHE A 287 20.77 -3.40 0.56
C PHE A 287 20.09 -3.09 1.89
N LEU A 288 19.38 -4.08 2.43
CA LEU A 288 18.83 -4.04 3.79
C LEU A 288 19.85 -4.73 4.71
N LEU A 289 20.43 -3.98 5.65
CA LEU A 289 21.25 -4.56 6.72
C LEU A 289 20.42 -4.53 8.01
N ALA A 290 19.99 -5.70 8.47
CA ALA A 290 19.44 -5.86 9.81
C ALA A 290 20.61 -6.07 10.79
N TYR A 291 20.66 -5.26 11.85
CA TYR A 291 21.62 -5.42 12.93
C TYR A 291 20.86 -5.89 14.17
N ASP A 292 21.19 -7.10 14.64
CA ASP A 292 20.67 -7.61 15.90
C ASP A 292 21.69 -7.29 17.01
N GLY A 293 21.28 -6.47 17.97
CA GLY A 293 22.15 -5.96 19.01
C GLY A 293 22.30 -6.97 20.15
N ASP A 294 23.20 -7.95 20.00
CA ASP A 294 23.68 -8.74 21.14
C ASP A 294 25.09 -8.30 21.53
N ASP A 295 25.29 -8.06 22.83
CA ASP A 295 26.28 -7.16 23.41
C ASP A 295 27.69 -7.78 23.54
N ARG A 296 28.15 -8.50 22.51
CA ARG A 296 29.49 -9.12 22.49
C ARG A 296 30.27 -8.71 21.26
N GLY A 297 31.27 -7.87 21.51
CA GLY A 297 32.11 -7.26 20.50
C GLY A 297 32.63 -8.20 19.42
N GLN A 298 32.25 -7.91 18.18
CA GLN A 298 33.01 -8.26 16.98
C GLN A 298 33.27 -6.99 16.17
N LYS A 299 34.55 -6.74 15.87
CA LYS A 299 34.97 -5.73 14.89
C LYS A 299 34.55 -6.23 13.50
N ALA A 300 33.59 -5.57 12.87
CA ALA A 300 33.31 -5.79 11.46
C ALA A 300 34.49 -5.28 10.61
N LEU A 301 35.06 -6.18 9.79
CA LEU A 301 36.00 -5.83 8.71
C LEU A 301 35.17 -5.27 7.54
N LEU A 302 35.16 -3.96 7.36
CA LEU A 302 34.70 -3.33 6.12
C LEU A 302 35.80 -3.54 5.05
N PRO A 303 35.46 -3.98 3.82
CA PRO A 303 36.42 -3.96 2.73
C PRO A 303 36.77 -2.52 2.38
N GLU A 304 38.04 -2.24 2.09
CA GLU A 304 38.51 -0.93 1.61
C GLU A 304 37.78 -0.55 0.29
N MET A 305 36.70 0.21 0.39
CA MET A 305 36.11 0.89 -0.76
C MET A 305 36.82 2.23 -0.95
N LYS A 306 37.58 2.34 -2.04
CA LYS A 306 38.26 3.57 -2.47
C LYS A 306 37.23 4.65 -2.83
N MET A 307 36.93 5.47 -1.83
CA MET A 307 36.54 6.88 -1.82
C MET A 307 36.27 7.54 -3.19
N TRP A 308 35.03 7.46 -3.70
CA TRP A 308 34.42 8.48 -4.55
C TRP A 308 32.94 8.64 -4.15
N SER A 309 32.48 9.89 -4.02
CA SER A 309 31.13 10.38 -3.65
C SER A 309 30.77 10.46 -2.16
N ARG A 310 30.06 11.53 -1.80
CA ARG A 310 29.56 11.83 -0.44
C ARG A 310 28.35 10.94 -0.13
N ILE A 311 28.50 10.03 0.83
CA ILE A 311 27.39 9.24 1.37
C ILE A 311 26.61 10.11 2.36
N TYR A 312 25.30 10.22 2.17
CA TYR A 312 24.39 10.79 3.17
C TYR A 312 23.71 9.63 3.90
N VAL A 313 23.96 9.52 5.21
CA VAL A 313 23.34 8.51 6.06
C VAL A 313 22.17 9.16 6.78
N PHE A 314 20.95 8.67 6.53
CA PHE A 314 19.78 9.02 7.33
C PHE A 314 19.49 7.87 8.29
N ALA A 315 19.65 8.12 9.58
CA ALA A 315 19.28 7.17 10.63
C ALA A 315 17.91 7.58 11.20
N PHE A 316 16.95 6.66 11.16
CA PHE A 316 15.67 6.83 11.84
C PHE A 316 15.68 5.98 13.11
N LEU A 317 15.46 6.63 14.26
CA LEU A 317 15.40 5.96 15.55
C LEU A 317 13.92 5.77 15.92
N PHE A 318 13.47 4.51 15.98
CA PHE A 318 12.13 4.18 16.46
C PHE A 318 12.24 3.51 17.82
N ILE A 319 11.60 4.11 18.83
CA ILE A 319 11.48 3.51 20.17
C ILE A 319 10.05 3.03 20.31
N SER A 320 9.83 1.71 20.25
CA SER A 320 8.52 1.14 20.59
C SER A 320 8.44 0.96 22.11
N ARG A 321 7.40 1.52 22.73
CA ARG A 321 7.04 1.17 24.12
C ARG A 321 6.01 0.07 24.07
N GLY A 322 6.39 -1.15 24.45
CA GLY A 322 5.46 -2.26 24.60
C GLY A 322 4.40 -1.94 25.67
N ALA A 323 3.14 -1.81 25.26
CA ALA A 323 2.02 -1.70 26.19
C ALA A 323 1.60 -3.11 26.65
N SER A 324 2.07 -3.51 27.84
CA SER A 324 1.58 -4.72 28.53
C SER A 324 0.20 -4.43 29.15
N GLN A 325 -0.84 -5.04 28.60
CA GLN A 325 -2.18 -5.05 29.18
C GLN A 325 -2.31 -6.28 30.11
N SER A 326 -2.19 -6.09 31.43
CA SER A 326 -2.42 -7.14 32.42
C SER A 326 -3.62 -6.81 33.31
N ARG A 327 -4.45 -7.82 33.58
CA ARG A 327 -5.48 -7.77 34.63
C ARG A 327 -5.55 -9.13 35.33
N TRP A 328 -5.71 -9.04 36.66
CA TRP A 328 -6.03 -10.04 37.70
C TRP A 328 -4.88 -10.57 38.59
N ASP A 329 -4.96 -10.09 39.84
CA ASP A 329 -4.80 -10.72 41.15
C ASP A 329 -3.47 -11.35 41.63
N SER A 330 -3.08 -10.84 42.81
CA SER A 330 -2.21 -11.37 43.87
C SER A 330 -0.68 -11.12 43.83
N PRO A 331 -0.06 -11.00 45.03
CA PRO A 331 1.12 -10.16 45.22
C PRO A 331 2.43 -10.94 45.34
N LEU A 332 3.53 -10.21 45.10
CA LEU A 332 4.95 -10.57 45.30
C LEU A 332 5.54 -11.57 44.30
N GLN A 333 6.14 -11.02 43.23
CA GLN A 333 7.41 -11.53 42.69
C GLN A 333 8.19 -10.41 41.99
N GLU A 334 9.51 -10.43 42.18
CA GLU A 334 10.49 -9.41 41.83
C GLU A 334 10.54 -9.11 40.32
N LEU A 335 10.43 -7.82 39.97
CA LEU A 335 10.68 -7.30 38.63
C LEU A 335 12.17 -7.33 38.32
N ARG A 336 12.62 -8.25 37.46
CA ARG A 336 13.84 -8.08 36.67
C ARG A 336 13.48 -7.22 35.45
N GLY A 337 14.10 -6.06 35.32
CA GLY A 337 13.86 -5.12 34.23
C GLY A 337 14.36 -5.68 32.89
N GLU A 338 13.46 -5.85 31.94
CA GLU A 338 13.81 -5.99 30.53
C GLU A 338 14.03 -4.60 29.94
N SER A 339 15.22 -4.37 29.39
CA SER A 339 15.52 -3.15 28.63
C SER A 339 14.77 -3.19 27.29
N PRO A 340 14.22 -2.06 26.80
CA PRO A 340 13.57 -2.04 25.50
C PRO A 340 14.57 -2.35 24.38
N SER A 341 14.20 -3.24 23.46
CA SER A 341 14.93 -3.43 22.21
C SER A 341 14.74 -2.20 21.32
N VAL A 342 15.82 -1.75 20.70
CA VAL A 342 15.83 -0.62 19.76
C VAL A 342 16.26 -1.15 18.41
N ASP A 343 15.33 -1.21 17.47
CA ASP A 343 15.63 -1.56 16.09
C ASP A 343 16.05 -0.29 15.34
N VAL A 344 17.27 -0.28 14.81
CA VAL A 344 17.81 0.85 14.04
C VAL A 344 17.84 0.48 12.56
N PHE A 345 17.11 1.23 11.75
CA PHE A 345 17.09 1.07 10.31
C PHE A 345 17.98 2.14 9.66
N ILE A 346 18.98 1.69 8.90
CA ILE A 346 19.86 2.58 8.14
C ILE A 346 19.55 2.40 6.67
N VAL A 347 19.02 3.45 6.04
CA VAL A 347 18.81 3.49 4.59
C VAL A 347 19.99 4.25 3.99
N VAL A 348 20.81 3.55 3.21
CA VAL A 348 21.91 4.15 2.47
C VAL A 348 21.43 4.39 1.04
N SER A 349 21.36 5.66 0.65
CA SER A 349 21.11 6.06 -0.73
C SER A 349 22.35 6.72 -1.28
N GLU A 350 22.87 6.20 -2.38
CA GLU A 350 23.79 6.99 -3.21
C GLU A 350 22.96 7.99 -4.02
N ARG A 351 23.37 9.27 -3.99
CA ARG A 351 22.92 10.24 -4.98
C ARG A 351 23.92 10.22 -6.12
N CYS A 352 23.45 9.97 -7.33
CA CYS A 352 24.22 10.25 -8.55
C CYS A 352 24.42 11.76 -8.72
#